data_AF-A0A0J9X4K3-F1
#
_entry.id   AF-A0A0J9X4K3-F1
#
_cell.length_a   1.000
_cell.length_b   1.000
_cell.length_c   1.000
_cell.angle_alpha   90.00
_cell.angle_beta   90.00
_cell.angle_gamma   90.00
#
_symmetry.space_group_name_H-M   'P 1'
#
loop_
_entity.id
_entity.type
_entity.pdbx_description
1 polymer ?
#
loop_
_entity_poly.entity_id
_entity_poly.type
_entity_poly.pdbx_seq_one_letter_code
_entity_poly.pdbx_strand_id
1 'polypeptide(L)'
;MTPQQPHKHSAYSVAPPTSNFQPLRKPTRQLSTHKAFKSSFLPLKSVLPTSYAAMYTPDVLADTTQLTAEGRPLFTQRDLVDWRKNDLRSLLIVPKLRREWNGVAPQIIEPGFRIIVLPLDASEDEIINTLVSSDIYKEHKFEHRFLVQTAQYTVQAARQRNVNQQQGRMTLPQWRNIIENYLLNLACEAQCRLDFKQTCLYLKKHKQREQEQLLRQQQEQQQQQQQQKRSTSPLLKKAILTNLMSTSPEFNKHITTSNSSSSASISAKVSLSRTEKQQIWVHVQTELYARLGLNWEADELI
;
A
#
# COMPACT_ATOMS: atom_id res chain seq x y z
N MET A 1 4.36 -13.70 50.54
CA MET A 1 5.01 -12.42 50.86
C MET A 1 6.47 -12.70 51.14
N THR A 2 7.33 -12.34 50.19
CA THR A 2 8.80 -12.30 50.31
C THR A 2 9.28 -11.25 49.31
N PRO A 3 10.29 -10.43 49.65
CA PRO A 3 10.45 -9.08 49.10
C PRO A 3 11.31 -9.02 47.84
N GLN A 4 11.11 -7.94 47.08
CA GLN A 4 11.91 -7.49 45.93
C GLN A 4 13.42 -7.43 46.23
N GLN A 5 14.24 -7.64 45.19
CA GLN A 5 15.46 -6.84 45.02
C GLN A 5 15.66 -6.36 43.56
N PRO A 6 16.24 -5.15 43.39
CA PRO A 6 16.31 -4.43 42.13
C PRO A 6 17.56 -4.80 41.31
N HIS A 7 17.40 -5.00 40.00
CA HIS A 7 18.54 -5.11 39.09
C HIS A 7 19.14 -3.74 38.80
N LYS A 8 20.42 -3.64 39.17
CA LYS A 8 21.31 -2.50 39.02
C LYS A 8 21.65 -2.25 37.55
N HIS A 9 21.76 -0.97 37.20
CA HIS A 9 22.30 -0.45 35.96
C HIS A 9 23.68 -1.04 35.65
N SER A 10 23.86 -1.57 34.43
CA SER A 10 25.18 -1.93 33.90
C SER A 10 25.72 -0.75 33.09
N ALA A 11 26.89 -0.29 33.48
CA ALA A 11 27.61 0.82 32.90
C ALA A 11 28.24 0.43 31.55
N TYR A 12 28.18 1.36 30.60
CA TYR A 12 28.95 1.32 29.36
C TYR A 12 30.46 1.29 29.69
N SER A 13 31.16 0.27 29.20
CA SER A 13 32.62 0.20 29.21
C SER A 13 33.12 0.50 27.79
N VAL A 14 33.76 1.66 27.63
CA VAL A 14 34.40 2.10 26.39
C VAL A 14 35.87 1.68 26.46
N ALA A 15 36.30 0.83 25.53
CA ALA A 15 37.70 0.44 25.39
C ALA A 15 38.50 1.57 24.68
N PRO A 16 39.72 1.89 25.14
CA PRO A 16 40.59 2.87 24.47
C PRO A 16 41.29 2.27 23.24
N PRO A 17 41.62 3.09 22.23
CA PRO A 17 42.32 2.64 21.03
C PRO A 17 43.82 2.48 21.31
N THR A 18 44.34 1.27 21.12
CA THR A 18 45.79 1.02 21.11
C THR A 18 46.34 1.25 19.70
N SER A 19 47.17 2.27 19.59
CA SER A 19 47.97 2.61 18.44
C SER A 19 49.13 1.61 18.29
N ASN A 20 49.17 0.86 17.20
CA ASN A 20 50.39 0.20 16.72
C ASN A 20 50.52 0.45 15.21
N PHE A 21 51.28 1.48 14.87
CA PHE A 21 51.72 1.76 13.50
C PHE A 21 52.85 0.79 13.13
N GLN A 22 52.62 -0.07 12.14
CA GLN A 22 53.69 -0.77 11.42
C GLN A 22 54.01 -0.02 10.11
N PRO A 23 55.28 0.03 9.69
CA PRO A 23 55.68 0.71 8.46
C PRO A 23 55.17 0.00 7.19
N LEU A 24 54.58 0.78 6.31
CA LEU A 24 54.04 0.42 5.00
C LEU A 24 55.12 -0.25 4.12
N ARG A 25 54.97 -1.55 3.82
CA ARG A 25 55.66 -2.19 2.70
C ARG A 25 54.99 -1.75 1.40
N LYS A 26 55.77 -1.24 0.45
CA LYS A 26 55.32 -0.82 -0.89
C LYS A 26 54.76 -2.04 -1.65
N PRO A 27 53.49 -2.04 -2.07
CA PRO A 27 52.94 -3.13 -2.85
C PRO A 27 53.47 -3.09 -4.29
N THR A 28 54.13 -4.18 -4.71
CA THR A 28 54.48 -4.45 -6.10
C THR A 28 53.21 -4.55 -6.92
N ARG A 29 53.02 -3.59 -7.82
CA ARG A 29 51.84 -3.41 -8.67
C ARG A 29 51.84 -4.48 -9.77
N GLN A 30 51.31 -5.67 -9.47
CA GLN A 30 51.00 -6.65 -10.52
C GLN A 30 49.80 -6.13 -11.32
N LEU A 31 50.06 -5.76 -12.58
CA LEU A 31 49.04 -5.41 -13.56
C LEU A 31 48.23 -6.65 -13.91
N SER A 32 47.19 -6.95 -13.12
CA SER A 32 46.18 -7.93 -13.51
C SER A 32 45.41 -7.38 -14.70
N THR A 33 45.61 -8.01 -15.86
CA THR A 33 44.77 -7.81 -17.04
C THR A 33 43.36 -8.31 -16.73
N HIS A 34 42.53 -7.46 -16.13
CA HIS A 34 41.12 -7.74 -15.92
C HIS A 34 40.44 -7.83 -17.29
N LYS A 35 40.19 -9.06 -17.76
CA LYS A 35 39.27 -9.31 -18.87
C LYS A 35 37.94 -8.64 -18.50
N ALA A 36 37.53 -7.62 -19.26
CA ALA A 36 36.25 -6.96 -19.06
C ALA A 36 35.14 -8.01 -19.16
N PHE A 37 34.47 -8.29 -18.04
CA PHE A 37 33.33 -9.20 -18.01
C PHE A 37 32.18 -8.54 -18.78
N LYS A 38 31.87 -9.08 -19.95
CA LYS A 38 30.72 -8.65 -20.76
C LYS A 38 29.45 -9.04 -20.00
N SER A 39 28.69 -8.06 -19.53
CA SER A 39 27.38 -8.30 -18.89
C SER A 39 26.51 -9.09 -19.86
N SER A 40 26.03 -10.26 -19.43
CA SER A 40 25.12 -11.07 -20.22
C SER A 40 23.70 -10.51 -20.10
N PHE A 41 23.05 -10.35 -21.25
CA PHE A 41 21.63 -10.06 -21.34
C PHE A 41 20.87 -11.38 -21.41
N LEU A 42 19.92 -11.59 -20.50
CA LEU A 42 19.14 -12.82 -20.42
C LEU A 42 17.63 -12.52 -20.47
N PRO A 43 16.83 -13.38 -21.12
CA PRO A 43 15.37 -13.25 -21.05
C PRO A 43 14.86 -13.60 -19.65
N LEU A 44 13.79 -12.95 -19.20
CA LEU A 44 13.19 -13.09 -17.86
C LEU A 44 12.92 -14.56 -17.52
N LYS A 45 12.35 -15.32 -18.46
CA LYS A 45 12.04 -16.74 -18.25
C LYS A 45 13.26 -17.58 -17.85
N SER A 46 14.45 -17.23 -18.33
CA SER A 46 15.69 -17.98 -18.04
C SER A 46 16.25 -17.70 -16.64
N VAL A 47 15.93 -16.54 -16.05
CA VAL A 47 16.41 -16.14 -14.72
C VAL A 47 15.43 -16.50 -13.60
N LEU A 48 14.18 -16.86 -13.93
CA LEU A 48 13.20 -17.32 -12.96
C LEU A 48 13.54 -18.72 -12.42
N PRO A 49 13.13 -19.07 -11.18
CA PRO A 49 13.27 -20.41 -10.64
C PRO A 49 12.52 -21.44 -11.51
N THR A 50 13.15 -22.59 -11.73
CA THR A 50 12.53 -23.74 -12.41
C THR A 50 11.87 -24.71 -11.44
N SER A 51 12.23 -24.65 -10.16
CA SER A 51 11.66 -25.43 -9.08
C SER A 51 11.42 -24.54 -7.86
N TYR A 52 10.30 -24.77 -7.19
CA TYR A 52 9.86 -24.01 -6.02
C TYR A 52 9.87 -24.84 -4.73
N ALA A 53 10.26 -26.12 -4.79
CA ALA A 53 10.18 -27.04 -3.66
C ALA A 53 10.95 -26.55 -2.42
N ALA A 54 12.09 -25.88 -2.62
CA ALA A 54 12.90 -25.37 -1.51
C ALA A 54 12.35 -24.06 -0.89
N MET A 55 11.38 -23.40 -1.54
CA MET A 55 10.83 -22.12 -1.11
C MET A 55 9.64 -22.26 -0.15
N TYR A 56 9.08 -23.46 -0.01
CA TYR A 56 7.92 -23.72 0.84
C TYR A 56 8.20 -24.90 1.76
N THR A 57 7.47 -24.98 2.88
CA THR A 57 7.57 -26.13 3.79
C THR A 57 6.92 -27.36 3.15
N PRO A 58 7.34 -28.57 3.53
CA PRO A 58 6.72 -29.81 3.04
C PRO A 58 5.20 -29.83 3.24
N ASP A 59 4.70 -29.29 4.36
CA ASP A 59 3.27 -29.25 4.67
C ASP A 59 2.47 -28.44 3.64
N VAL A 60 3.03 -27.32 3.16
CA VAL A 60 2.39 -26.48 2.14
C VAL A 60 2.39 -27.18 0.77
N LEU A 61 3.38 -28.05 0.51
CA LEU A 61 3.52 -28.78 -0.75
C LEU A 61 2.87 -30.17 -0.72
N ALA A 62 2.38 -30.62 0.44
CA ALA A 62 1.84 -31.96 0.62
C ALA A 62 0.55 -32.17 -0.19
N ASP A 63 -0.28 -31.13 -0.30
CA ASP A 63 -1.51 -31.17 -1.08
C ASP A 63 -1.27 -30.67 -2.51
N THR A 64 -1.16 -31.60 -3.46
CA THR A 64 -0.95 -31.29 -4.88
C THR A 64 -2.14 -30.58 -5.53
N THR A 65 -3.34 -30.67 -4.94
CA THR A 65 -4.52 -29.94 -5.42
C THR A 65 -4.43 -28.44 -5.14
N GLN A 66 -3.60 -28.06 -4.16
CA GLN A 66 -3.32 -26.69 -3.79
C GLN A 66 -2.10 -26.12 -4.53
N LEU A 67 -1.63 -26.76 -5.60
CA LEU A 67 -0.49 -26.31 -6.40
C LEU A 67 -0.90 -25.89 -7.82
N THR A 68 -0.21 -24.90 -8.36
CA THR A 68 -0.28 -24.50 -9.76
C THR A 68 0.43 -25.52 -10.66
N ALA A 69 0.24 -25.43 -11.97
CA ALA A 69 0.95 -26.27 -12.94
C ALA A 69 2.48 -26.14 -12.86
N GLU A 70 2.99 -25.00 -12.38
CA GLU A 70 4.42 -24.75 -12.15
C GLU A 70 4.92 -25.26 -10.78
N GLY A 71 4.04 -25.86 -9.96
CA GLY A 71 4.39 -26.39 -8.64
C GLY A 71 4.48 -25.33 -7.53
N ARG A 72 3.82 -24.18 -7.69
CA ARG A 72 3.70 -23.16 -6.63
C ARG A 72 2.38 -23.30 -5.89
N PRO A 73 2.26 -22.89 -4.62
CA PRO A 73 0.97 -22.87 -3.93
C PRO A 73 -0.05 -21.94 -4.61
N LEU A 74 -1.32 -22.35 -4.68
CA LEU A 74 -2.40 -21.59 -5.31
C LEU A 74 -2.58 -20.20 -4.69
N PHE A 75 -2.33 -20.04 -3.38
CA PHE A 75 -2.43 -18.74 -2.70
C PHE A 75 -1.44 -17.67 -3.23
N THR A 76 -0.46 -18.08 -4.04
CA THR A 76 0.48 -17.18 -4.72
C THR A 76 -0.12 -16.57 -5.99
N GLN A 77 -1.27 -17.06 -6.46
CA GLN A 77 -2.07 -16.42 -7.51
C GLN A 77 -3.18 -15.62 -6.86
N ARG A 78 -3.20 -14.31 -7.10
CA ARG A 78 -4.23 -13.41 -6.56
C ARG A 78 -4.73 -12.45 -7.63
N ASP A 79 -6.01 -12.16 -7.56
CA ASP A 79 -6.66 -11.15 -8.40
C ASP A 79 -6.51 -9.76 -7.76
N LEU A 80 -5.27 -9.28 -7.75
CA LEU A 80 -4.88 -7.95 -7.25
C LEU A 80 -4.22 -7.17 -8.39
N VAL A 81 -4.37 -5.84 -8.37
CA VAL A 81 -3.79 -4.97 -9.39
C VAL A 81 -2.29 -5.21 -9.58
N ASP A 82 -1.84 -5.40 -10.81
CA ASP A 82 -0.43 -5.65 -11.16
C ASP A 82 0.22 -6.86 -10.43
N TRP A 83 -0.58 -7.76 -9.83
CA TRP A 83 -0.08 -8.87 -9.02
C TRP A 83 0.95 -9.72 -9.75
N ARG A 84 0.61 -10.20 -10.94
CA ARG A 84 1.45 -11.12 -11.70
C ARG A 84 2.84 -10.56 -11.99
N LYS A 85 2.92 -9.28 -12.34
CA LYS A 85 4.17 -8.57 -12.62
C LYS A 85 5.04 -8.46 -11.37
N ASN A 86 4.44 -8.10 -10.25
CA ASN A 86 5.14 -7.90 -8.99
C ASN A 86 5.51 -9.20 -8.28
N ASP A 87 4.71 -10.25 -8.45
CA ASP A 87 5.05 -11.61 -8.10
C ASP A 87 6.34 -12.06 -8.83
N LEU A 88 6.43 -11.82 -10.14
CA LEU A 88 7.67 -12.09 -10.90
C LEU A 88 8.87 -11.30 -10.37
N ARG A 89 8.71 -10.01 -10.05
CA ARG A 89 9.79 -9.21 -9.44
C ARG A 89 10.22 -9.78 -8.08
N SER A 90 9.28 -10.27 -7.28
CA SER A 90 9.58 -10.90 -5.99
C SER A 90 10.42 -12.17 -6.15
N LEU A 91 10.26 -12.92 -7.25
CA LEU A 91 11.04 -14.13 -7.56
C LEU A 91 12.47 -13.81 -8.04
N LEU A 92 12.76 -12.55 -8.40
CA LEU A 92 14.08 -12.08 -8.81
C LEU A 92 14.92 -11.55 -7.64
N ILE A 93 14.31 -11.41 -6.47
CA ILE A 93 15.07 -11.35 -5.23
C ILE A 93 15.56 -12.80 -5.01
N VAL A 94 16.87 -13.00 -4.87
CA VAL A 94 17.49 -14.32 -4.75
C VAL A 94 18.46 -14.37 -3.57
N PRO A 95 18.58 -15.51 -2.86
CA PRO A 95 19.49 -15.61 -1.72
C PRO A 95 20.97 -15.59 -2.13
N LYS A 96 21.27 -16.02 -3.35
CA LYS A 96 22.63 -16.09 -3.89
C LYS A 96 22.58 -16.01 -5.41
N LEU A 97 23.58 -15.38 -6.02
CA LEU A 97 23.78 -15.44 -7.48
C LEU A 97 24.04 -16.88 -7.94
N ARG A 98 23.47 -17.24 -9.10
CA ARG A 98 23.73 -18.55 -9.69
C ARG A 98 25.18 -18.65 -10.15
N ARG A 99 25.76 -19.87 -10.11
CA ARG A 99 27.20 -20.08 -10.38
C ARG A 99 27.56 -19.70 -11.81
N GLU A 100 26.66 -20.00 -12.76
CA GLU A 100 26.77 -19.69 -14.18
C GLU A 100 26.84 -18.19 -14.49
N TRP A 101 26.45 -17.33 -13.54
CA TRP A 101 26.54 -15.86 -13.70
C TRP A 101 27.92 -15.30 -13.33
N ASN A 102 28.87 -16.14 -12.94
CA ASN A 102 30.27 -15.76 -12.66
C ASN A 102 30.40 -14.56 -11.70
N GLY A 103 29.50 -14.48 -10.70
CA GLY A 103 29.52 -13.43 -9.68
C GLY A 103 28.91 -12.08 -10.11
N VAL A 104 28.39 -11.95 -11.33
CA VAL A 104 27.76 -10.72 -11.82
C VAL A 104 26.31 -10.99 -12.22
N ALA A 105 25.36 -10.28 -11.62
CA ALA A 105 23.95 -10.42 -11.99
C ALA A 105 23.74 -10.01 -13.48
N PRO A 106 23.11 -10.88 -14.30
CA PRO A 106 22.81 -10.55 -15.69
C PRO A 106 21.76 -9.43 -15.77
N GLN A 107 21.78 -8.68 -16.87
CA GLN A 107 20.71 -7.74 -17.18
C GLN A 107 19.54 -8.48 -17.83
N ILE A 108 18.33 -8.21 -17.35
CA ILE A 108 17.12 -8.81 -17.92
C ILE A 108 16.70 -7.97 -19.14
N ILE A 109 16.43 -8.62 -20.25
CA ILE A 109 16.05 -7.95 -21.51
C ILE A 109 14.72 -7.19 -21.33
N GLU A 110 13.78 -7.79 -20.62
CA GLU A 110 12.47 -7.21 -20.33
C GLU A 110 12.59 -6.04 -19.34
N PRO A 111 12.05 -4.86 -19.67
CA PRO A 111 12.24 -3.67 -18.85
C PRO A 111 11.52 -3.77 -17.51
N GLY A 112 12.14 -3.19 -16.48
CA GLY A 112 11.55 -3.08 -15.15
C GLY A 112 11.65 -4.34 -14.29
N PHE A 113 12.49 -5.28 -14.70
CA PHE A 113 12.93 -6.44 -13.92
C PHE A 113 14.43 -6.33 -13.61
N ARG A 114 14.80 -6.69 -12.38
CA ARG A 114 16.19 -6.64 -11.90
C ARG A 114 16.39 -7.75 -10.89
N ILE A 115 17.54 -8.42 -10.96
CA ILE A 115 17.95 -9.41 -9.97
C ILE A 115 18.52 -8.66 -8.77
N ILE A 116 18.04 -9.03 -7.58
CA ILE A 116 18.48 -8.45 -6.32
C ILE A 116 18.97 -9.60 -5.44
N VAL A 117 20.15 -9.47 -4.85
CA VAL A 117 20.70 -10.49 -3.97
C VAL A 117 20.39 -10.12 -2.53
N LEU A 118 19.66 -11.00 -1.82
CA LEU A 118 19.35 -10.84 -0.41
C LEU A 118 19.75 -12.12 0.35
N PRO A 119 20.95 -12.17 0.95
CA PRO A 119 21.44 -13.35 1.65
C PRO A 119 20.52 -13.86 2.77
N LEU A 120 20.60 -15.16 3.07
CA LEU A 120 19.80 -15.79 4.14
C LEU A 120 20.25 -15.40 5.57
N ASP A 121 21.47 -14.89 5.67
CA ASP A 121 22.11 -14.35 6.87
C ASP A 121 22.09 -12.81 6.90
N ALA A 122 21.33 -12.18 6.00
CA ALA A 122 21.15 -10.72 6.01
C ALA A 122 20.57 -10.24 7.34
N SER A 123 21.10 -9.12 7.82
CA SER A 123 20.58 -8.38 8.96
C SER A 123 19.18 -7.83 8.67
N GLU A 124 18.45 -7.43 9.71
CA GLU A 124 17.11 -6.86 9.56
C GLU A 124 17.13 -5.59 8.72
N ASP A 125 18.11 -4.72 8.95
CA ASP A 125 18.28 -3.49 8.19
C ASP A 125 18.58 -3.77 6.72
N GLU A 126 19.39 -4.79 6.41
CA GLU A 126 19.65 -5.20 5.02
C GLU A 126 18.38 -5.73 4.35
N ILE A 127 17.58 -6.55 5.06
CA ILE A 127 16.30 -7.03 4.54
C ILE A 127 15.36 -5.86 4.26
N ILE A 128 15.18 -4.95 5.23
CA ILE A 128 14.31 -3.78 5.10
C ILE A 128 14.76 -2.91 3.92
N ASN A 129 16.04 -2.52 3.89
CA ASN A 129 16.60 -1.69 2.82
C ASN A 129 16.45 -2.35 1.45
N THR A 130 16.62 -3.67 1.37
CA THR A 130 16.45 -4.42 0.12
C THR A 130 15.00 -4.42 -0.35
N LEU A 131 14.04 -4.67 0.54
CA LEU A 131 12.61 -4.65 0.21
C LEU A 131 12.14 -3.27 -0.23
N VAL A 132 12.58 -2.22 0.47
CA VAL A 132 12.22 -0.82 0.19
C VAL A 132 12.83 -0.32 -1.13
N SER A 133 14.06 -0.73 -1.45
CA SER A 133 14.75 -0.36 -2.70
C SER A 133 14.46 -1.30 -3.88
N SER A 134 13.62 -2.31 -3.67
CA SER A 134 13.19 -3.24 -4.71
C SER A 134 12.28 -2.58 -5.75
N ASP A 135 12.13 -3.23 -6.89
CA ASP A 135 11.22 -2.77 -7.95
C ASP A 135 9.76 -3.19 -7.71
N ILE A 136 9.45 -3.84 -6.59
CA ILE A 136 8.10 -4.34 -6.26
C ILE A 136 7.14 -3.16 -6.12
N TYR A 137 6.04 -3.19 -6.87
CA TYR A 137 4.99 -2.16 -6.96
C TYR A 137 5.47 -0.74 -7.28
N LYS A 138 6.63 -0.59 -7.93
CA LYS A 138 7.21 0.75 -8.21
C LYS A 138 6.30 1.69 -9.02
N GLU A 139 5.40 1.13 -9.84
CA GLU A 139 4.44 1.93 -10.61
C GLU A 139 3.42 2.68 -9.75
N HIS A 140 3.16 2.22 -8.52
CA HIS A 140 2.20 2.84 -7.59
C HIS A 140 2.78 4.01 -6.81
N LYS A 141 4.10 4.26 -6.92
CA LYS A 141 4.81 5.40 -6.32
C LYS A 141 4.47 5.56 -4.83
N PHE A 142 4.53 4.46 -4.10
CA PHE A 142 4.35 4.50 -2.66
C PHE A 142 5.36 5.44 -1.99
N GLU A 143 4.91 6.10 -0.93
CA GLU A 143 5.78 6.95 -0.13
C GLU A 143 6.87 6.10 0.52
N HIS A 144 8.11 6.60 0.53
CA HIS A 144 9.24 5.87 1.11
C HIS A 144 8.99 5.46 2.58
N ARG A 145 8.38 6.36 3.37
CA ARG A 145 8.03 6.06 4.77
C ARG A 145 7.09 4.87 4.90
N PHE A 146 6.07 4.79 4.04
CA PHE A 146 5.13 3.67 4.01
C PHE A 146 5.87 2.36 3.70
N LEU A 147 6.74 2.36 2.67
CA LEU A 147 7.54 1.18 2.32
C LEU A 147 8.39 0.69 3.49
N VAL A 148 9.08 1.61 4.20
CA VAL A 148 9.90 1.28 5.37
C VAL A 148 9.05 0.68 6.49
N GLN A 149 7.91 1.28 6.80
CA GLN A 149 7.00 0.77 7.84
C GLN A 149 6.45 -0.62 7.51
N THR A 150 6.00 -0.83 6.26
CA THR A 150 5.52 -2.14 5.80
C THR A 150 6.62 -3.20 5.86
N ALA A 151 7.84 -2.87 5.45
CA ALA A 151 8.99 -3.78 5.51
C ALA A 151 9.35 -4.12 6.96
N GLN A 152 9.46 -3.12 7.84
CA GLN A 152 9.73 -3.30 9.27
C GLN A 152 8.70 -4.21 9.94
N TYR A 153 7.40 -3.92 9.76
CA TYR A 153 6.32 -4.73 10.30
C TYR A 153 6.40 -6.18 9.80
N THR A 154 6.63 -6.37 8.49
CA THR A 154 6.74 -7.70 7.89
C THR A 154 7.91 -8.51 8.47
N VAL A 155 9.08 -7.89 8.63
CA VAL A 155 10.27 -8.55 9.21
C VAL A 155 10.03 -8.87 10.69
N GLN A 156 9.51 -7.93 11.47
CA GLN A 156 9.21 -8.14 12.89
C GLN A 156 8.20 -9.27 13.11
N ALA A 157 7.11 -9.29 12.35
CA ALA A 157 6.09 -10.34 12.43
C ALA A 157 6.66 -11.72 12.03
N ALA A 158 7.61 -11.78 11.09
CA ALA A 158 8.31 -13.02 10.77
C ALA A 158 9.25 -13.46 11.90
N ARG A 159 9.96 -12.53 12.55
CA ARG A 159 10.85 -12.82 13.69
C ARG A 159 10.09 -13.32 14.91
N GLN A 160 8.94 -12.70 15.23
CA GLN A 160 8.08 -13.11 16.34
C GLN A 160 7.60 -14.55 16.20
N ARG A 161 7.27 -15.00 14.98
CA ARG A 161 6.89 -16.39 14.70
C ARG A 161 8.05 -17.38 14.85
N ASN A 162 9.29 -16.90 14.78
CA ASN A 162 10.50 -17.71 14.81
C ASN A 162 11.26 -17.64 16.15
N VAL A 163 10.69 -17.04 17.20
CA VAL A 163 11.34 -16.89 18.53
C VAL A 163 11.84 -18.22 19.10
N ASN A 164 11.19 -19.33 18.76
CA ASN A 164 11.57 -20.67 19.22
C ASN A 164 12.73 -21.29 18.41
N GLN A 165 13.12 -20.71 17.27
CA GLN A 165 14.24 -21.19 16.46
C GLN A 165 15.47 -20.31 16.74
N GLN A 166 16.29 -20.75 17.70
CA GLN A 166 17.49 -20.05 18.19
C GLN A 166 18.62 -19.87 17.16
N GLN A 167 18.39 -20.18 15.88
CA GLN A 167 19.41 -20.06 14.84
C GLN A 167 19.25 -18.70 14.14
N GLY A 168 20.23 -17.82 14.32
CA GLY A 168 20.25 -16.48 13.70
C GLY A 168 20.23 -16.47 12.16
N ARG A 169 20.24 -17.64 11.50
CA ARG A 169 20.15 -17.78 10.05
C ARG A 169 18.74 -18.20 9.63
N MET A 170 18.17 -17.46 8.70
CA MET A 170 16.83 -17.74 8.19
C MET A 170 16.85 -18.90 7.18
N THR A 171 15.87 -19.79 7.27
CA THR A 171 15.66 -20.83 6.25
C THR A 171 15.09 -20.21 4.97
N LEU A 172 15.25 -20.90 3.83
CA LEU A 172 14.73 -20.41 2.56
C LEU A 172 13.20 -20.20 2.56
N PRO A 173 12.37 -21.07 3.17
CA PRO A 173 10.94 -20.82 3.31
C PRO A 173 10.59 -19.59 4.14
N GLN A 174 11.27 -19.36 5.26
CA GLN A 174 11.05 -18.16 6.08
C GLN A 174 11.42 -16.88 5.33
N TRP A 175 12.56 -16.91 4.64
CA TRP A 175 13.02 -15.80 3.80
C TRP A 175 12.02 -15.49 2.69
N ARG A 176 11.48 -16.53 2.03
CA ARG A 176 10.46 -16.36 0.99
C ARG A 176 9.17 -15.79 1.57
N ASN A 177 8.75 -16.27 2.73
CA ASN A 177 7.55 -15.81 3.43
C ASN A 177 7.61 -14.30 3.73
N ILE A 178 8.77 -13.77 4.14
CA ILE A 178 8.97 -12.32 4.33
C ILE A 178 8.70 -11.55 3.03
N ILE A 179 9.31 -11.98 1.93
CA ILE A 179 9.18 -11.31 0.62
C ILE A 179 7.72 -11.37 0.13
N GLU A 180 7.05 -12.51 0.29
CA GLU A 180 5.65 -12.68 -0.15
C GLU A 180 4.66 -11.86 0.69
N ASN A 181 4.87 -11.79 2.02
CA ASN A 181 4.04 -10.94 2.86
C ASN A 181 4.25 -9.45 2.54
N TYR A 182 5.49 -9.04 2.27
CA TYR A 182 5.77 -7.67 1.84
C TYR A 182 5.08 -7.36 0.51
N LEU A 183 5.22 -8.25 -0.49
CA LEU A 183 4.51 -8.17 -1.77
C LEU A 183 2.99 -8.06 -1.56
N LEU A 184 2.43 -8.89 -0.69
CA LEU A 184 1.00 -8.91 -0.41
C LEU A 184 0.52 -7.61 0.22
N ASN A 185 1.23 -7.10 1.22
CA ASN A 185 0.87 -5.84 1.86
C ASN A 185 0.88 -4.67 0.86
N LEU A 186 1.86 -4.61 -0.03
CA LEU A 186 1.90 -3.60 -1.10
C LEU A 186 0.77 -3.77 -2.11
N ALA A 187 0.42 -5.01 -2.46
CA ALA A 187 -0.69 -5.32 -3.35
C ALA A 187 -2.04 -4.90 -2.77
N CYS A 188 -2.26 -5.19 -1.48
CA CYS A 188 -3.48 -4.80 -0.79
C CYS A 188 -3.62 -3.27 -0.76
N GLU A 189 -2.56 -2.55 -0.42
CA GLU A 189 -2.58 -1.08 -0.43
C GLU A 189 -2.84 -0.51 -1.82
N ALA A 190 -2.19 -1.04 -2.87
CA ALA A 190 -2.41 -0.62 -4.25
C ALA A 190 -3.87 -0.79 -4.66
N GLN A 191 -4.44 -1.96 -4.36
CA GLN A 191 -5.83 -2.28 -4.66
C GLN A 191 -6.79 -1.38 -3.89
N CYS A 192 -6.60 -1.20 -2.58
CA CYS A 192 -7.40 -0.31 -1.74
C CYS A 192 -7.42 1.13 -2.27
N ARG A 193 -6.29 1.67 -2.71
CA ARG A 193 -6.23 3.03 -3.31
C ARG A 193 -7.08 3.15 -4.57
N LEU A 194 -7.08 2.12 -5.42
CA LEU A 194 -7.86 2.10 -6.64
C LEU A 194 -9.35 2.01 -6.34
N ASP A 195 -9.74 1.05 -5.51
CA ASP A 195 -11.13 0.80 -5.13
C ASP A 195 -11.70 2.02 -4.40
N PHE A 196 -10.96 2.61 -3.46
CA PHE A 196 -11.31 3.84 -2.78
C PHE A 196 -11.59 5.00 -3.75
N LYS A 197 -10.73 5.18 -4.77
CA LYS A 197 -10.91 6.21 -5.80
C LYS A 197 -12.16 5.95 -6.63
N GLN A 198 -12.40 4.70 -7.03
CA GLN A 198 -13.58 4.32 -7.81
C GLN A 198 -14.87 4.56 -7.00
N THR A 199 -14.92 4.13 -5.75
CA THR A 199 -16.08 4.33 -4.87
C THR A 199 -16.33 5.80 -4.59
N CYS A 200 -15.27 6.60 -4.37
CA CYS A 200 -15.41 8.05 -4.25
C CYS A 200 -16.01 8.70 -5.51
N LEU A 201 -15.58 8.29 -6.71
CA LEU A 201 -16.12 8.81 -7.97
C LEU A 201 -17.58 8.41 -8.16
N TYR A 202 -17.92 7.16 -7.84
CA TYR A 202 -19.29 6.64 -7.89
C TYR A 202 -20.22 7.45 -6.98
N LEU A 203 -19.85 7.64 -5.71
CA LEU A 203 -20.68 8.36 -4.74
C LEU A 203 -20.83 9.85 -5.08
N LYS A 204 -19.78 10.50 -5.59
CA LYS A 204 -19.89 11.89 -6.08
C LYS A 204 -20.90 12.00 -7.23
N LYS A 205 -20.84 11.07 -8.19
CA LYS A 205 -21.78 11.03 -9.33
C LYS A 205 -23.21 10.78 -8.86
N HIS A 206 -23.40 9.94 -7.85
CA HIS A 206 -24.71 9.69 -7.26
C HIS A 206 -25.30 10.95 -6.62
N LYS A 207 -24.54 11.57 -5.70
CA LYS A 207 -24.95 12.81 -5.02
C LYS A 207 -25.25 13.96 -5.99
N GLN A 208 -24.47 14.08 -7.06
CA GLN A 208 -24.72 15.07 -8.10
C GLN A 208 -26.08 14.85 -8.77
N ARG A 209 -26.42 13.61 -9.14
CA ARG A 209 -27.71 13.29 -9.74
C ARG A 209 -28.87 13.55 -8.78
N GLU A 210 -28.71 13.23 -7.50
CA GLU A 210 -29.72 13.52 -6.47
C GLU A 210 -29.96 15.03 -6.34
N GLN A 211 -28.89 15.83 -6.33
CA GLN A 211 -29.00 17.29 -6.28
C GLN A 211 -29.70 17.86 -7.54
N GLU A 212 -29.36 17.35 -8.73
CA GLU A 212 -30.01 17.74 -9.99
C GLU A 212 -31.51 17.37 -9.99
N GLN A 213 -31.87 16.19 -9.47
CA GLN A 213 -33.26 15.76 -9.33
C GLN A 213 -34.04 16.64 -8.35
N LEU A 214 -33.46 16.98 -7.20
CA LEU A 214 -34.08 17.87 -6.23
C LEU A 214 -34.30 19.28 -6.79
N LEU A 215 -33.31 19.81 -7.52
CA LEU A 215 -33.43 21.12 -8.17
C LEU A 215 -34.55 21.11 -9.22
N ARG A 216 -34.64 20.03 -10.02
CA ARG A 216 -35.69 19.85 -11.01
C ARG A 216 -37.08 19.80 -10.36
N GLN A 217 -37.23 19.04 -9.26
CA GLN A 217 -38.50 18.97 -8.52
C GLN A 217 -38.91 20.34 -7.95
N GLN A 218 -37.96 21.12 -7.42
CA GLN A 218 -38.25 22.48 -6.94
C GLN A 218 -38.69 23.42 -8.07
N GLN A 219 -38.07 23.34 -9.25
CA GLN A 219 -38.47 24.14 -10.41
C GLN A 219 -39.88 23.76 -10.89
N GLU A 220 -40.20 22.47 -10.95
CA GLU A 220 -41.53 21.99 -11.34
C GLU A 220 -42.62 22.47 -10.36
N GLN A 221 -42.35 22.47 -9.04
CA GLN A 221 -43.27 23.00 -8.03
C GLN A 221 -43.49 24.52 -8.15
N GLN A 222 -42.44 25.29 -8.46
CA GLN A 222 -42.57 26.74 -8.65
C GLN A 222 -43.42 27.08 -9.88
N GLN A 223 -43.31 26.30 -10.96
CA GLN A 223 -44.14 26.49 -12.15
C GLN A 223 -45.62 26.20 -11.88
N GLN A 224 -45.95 25.16 -11.09
CA GLN A 224 -47.33 24.86 -10.70
C GLN A 224 -47.94 25.97 -9.82
N GLN A 225 -47.18 26.53 -8.88
CA GLN A 225 -47.67 27.65 -8.06
C GLN A 225 -47.89 28.95 -8.87
N GLN A 226 -47.11 29.18 -9.93
CA GLN A 226 -47.34 30.33 -10.81
C GLN A 226 -48.61 30.17 -11.66
N GLN A 227 -48.96 28.95 -12.08
CA GLN A 227 -50.22 28.70 -12.79
C GLN A 227 -51.45 28.89 -11.88
N GLN A 228 -51.39 28.47 -10.60
CA GLN A 228 -52.50 28.70 -9.66
C GLN A 228 -52.67 30.16 -9.24
N LYS A 229 -51.59 30.97 -9.26
CA LYS A 229 -51.67 32.41 -8.90
C LYS A 229 -52.44 33.27 -9.93
N ARG A 230 -52.78 32.74 -11.11
CA ARG A 230 -53.57 33.48 -12.11
C ARG A 230 -55.10 33.46 -11.87
N SER A 231 -55.62 32.74 -10.87
CA SER A 231 -57.07 32.67 -10.61
C SER A 231 -57.58 33.38 -9.34
N THR A 232 -56.72 34.03 -8.54
CA THR A 232 -57.15 34.67 -7.28
C THR A 232 -56.95 36.18 -7.31
N SER A 233 -58.06 36.92 -7.16
CA SER A 233 -58.14 38.38 -7.23
C SER A 233 -57.26 39.06 -6.16
N PRO A 234 -56.67 40.23 -6.47
CA PRO A 234 -55.59 40.85 -5.70
C PRO A 234 -55.97 41.36 -4.29
N LEU A 235 -57.25 41.30 -3.90
CA LEU A 235 -57.74 41.89 -2.64
C LEU A 235 -57.48 41.00 -1.41
N LEU A 236 -57.45 39.67 -1.54
CA LEU A 236 -57.29 38.77 -0.40
C LEU A 236 -55.83 38.62 0.08
N LYS A 237 -54.85 38.86 -0.81
CA LYS A 237 -53.42 38.71 -0.49
C LYS A 237 -52.85 39.80 0.41
N LYS A 238 -53.45 41.00 0.41
CA LYS A 238 -52.98 42.12 1.23
C LYS A 238 -53.32 41.95 2.72
N ALA A 239 -54.35 41.16 3.06
CA ALA A 239 -54.77 40.94 4.45
C ALA A 239 -53.96 39.86 5.18
N ILE A 240 -53.40 38.88 4.46
CA ILE A 240 -52.72 37.72 5.06
C ILE A 240 -51.23 37.99 5.31
N LEU A 241 -50.57 38.77 4.45
CA LEU A 241 -49.13 39.04 4.53
C LEU A 241 -48.71 39.96 5.70
N THR A 242 -49.65 40.67 6.31
CA THR A 242 -49.38 41.56 7.45
C THR A 242 -49.35 40.84 8.81
N ASN A 243 -49.74 39.56 8.91
CA ASN A 243 -49.86 38.86 10.20
C ASN A 243 -48.76 37.83 10.52
N LEU A 244 -47.78 37.59 9.63
CA LEU A 244 -46.78 36.51 9.78
C LEU A 244 -45.32 36.96 9.90
N MET A 245 -45.07 38.27 10.05
CA MET A 245 -43.69 38.84 10.11
C MET A 245 -43.12 38.96 11.53
N SER A 246 -43.70 38.30 12.54
CA SER A 246 -43.14 38.29 13.91
C SER A 246 -42.74 36.87 14.34
N THR A 247 -41.48 36.73 14.74
CA THR A 247 -40.83 35.60 15.46
C THR A 247 -40.20 34.46 14.63
N SER A 248 -38.95 34.64 14.19
CA SER A 248 -37.85 33.65 14.35
C SER A 248 -36.55 34.14 13.65
N PRO A 249 -35.43 34.35 14.38
CA PRO A 249 -34.23 34.99 13.81
C PRO A 249 -33.09 34.05 13.36
N GLU A 250 -33.22 32.72 13.30
CA GLU A 250 -32.02 31.84 13.15
C GLU A 250 -31.72 31.25 11.75
N PHE A 251 -32.54 31.39 10.71
CA PHE A 251 -32.36 30.57 9.50
C PHE A 251 -31.50 31.17 8.36
N ASN A 252 -30.91 32.36 8.51
CA ASN A 252 -30.33 33.10 7.36
C ASN A 252 -28.79 33.18 7.27
N LYS A 253 -28.04 32.29 7.94
CA LYS A 253 -26.58 32.41 8.01
C LYS A 253 -25.75 31.78 6.86
N HIS A 254 -26.36 31.19 5.82
CA HIS A 254 -25.59 30.52 4.76
C HIS A 254 -25.70 31.10 3.33
N ILE A 255 -26.36 32.25 3.14
CA ILE A 255 -26.51 32.86 1.80
C ILE A 255 -26.11 34.33 1.81
N THR A 256 -24.91 34.66 2.28
CA THR A 256 -24.36 36.02 2.09
C THR A 256 -22.84 35.98 1.98
N THR A 257 -22.32 35.42 0.88
CA THR A 257 -20.99 35.82 0.38
C THR A 257 -20.83 35.47 -1.08
N SER A 258 -21.19 36.41 -1.97
CA SER A 258 -20.51 36.73 -3.23
C SER A 258 -21.44 37.49 -4.18
N ASN A 259 -21.48 38.83 -4.05
CA ASN A 259 -21.97 39.72 -5.10
C ASN A 259 -20.74 40.31 -5.81
N SER A 260 -20.30 39.64 -6.86
CA SER A 260 -19.45 40.24 -7.89
C SER A 260 -19.75 39.54 -9.21
N SER A 261 -20.35 40.33 -10.08
CA SER A 261 -20.91 40.04 -11.39
C SER A 261 -19.85 39.60 -12.41
N SER A 262 -19.87 38.32 -12.75
CA SER A 262 -19.54 37.81 -14.09
C SER A 262 -20.10 36.40 -14.20
N SER A 263 -20.84 36.15 -15.28
CA SER A 263 -21.63 34.97 -15.62
C SER A 263 -20.81 33.66 -15.70
N ALA A 264 -20.40 33.14 -14.55
CA ALA A 264 -19.94 31.77 -14.40
C ALA A 264 -21.04 30.99 -13.67
N SER A 265 -21.65 30.02 -14.36
CA SER A 265 -22.58 29.06 -13.76
C SER A 265 -21.88 28.34 -12.60
N ILE A 266 -22.23 28.72 -11.36
CA ILE A 266 -21.72 28.10 -10.13
C ILE A 266 -22.40 26.73 -10.00
N SER A 267 -21.90 25.72 -10.73
CA SER A 267 -22.18 24.35 -10.37
C SER A 267 -21.42 24.07 -9.08
N ALA A 268 -22.13 24.05 -7.95
CA ALA A 268 -21.56 23.69 -6.67
C ALA A 268 -20.91 22.31 -6.81
N LYS A 269 -19.57 22.25 -6.74
CA LYS A 269 -18.84 21.00 -6.87
C LYS A 269 -19.20 20.09 -5.70
N VAL A 270 -19.90 19.00 -5.98
CA VAL A 270 -20.23 17.98 -4.98
C VAL A 270 -18.93 17.40 -4.39
N SER A 271 -18.70 17.62 -3.10
CA SER A 271 -17.54 17.12 -2.37
C SER A 271 -17.96 16.13 -1.30
N LEU A 272 -17.20 15.04 -1.15
CA LEU A 272 -17.36 14.10 -0.03
C LEU A 272 -16.69 14.66 1.22
N SER A 273 -17.36 14.51 2.36
CA SER A 273 -16.82 14.91 3.66
C SER A 273 -15.63 14.03 4.06
N ARG A 274 -14.86 14.48 5.06
CA ARG A 274 -13.74 13.68 5.60
C ARG A 274 -14.22 12.36 6.21
N THR A 275 -15.33 12.40 6.96
CA THR A 275 -15.94 11.22 7.59
C THR A 275 -16.41 10.21 6.53
N GLU A 276 -17.04 10.68 5.45
CA GLU A 276 -17.46 9.82 4.34
C GLU A 276 -16.27 9.13 3.69
N LYS A 277 -15.19 9.86 3.43
CA LYS A 277 -13.96 9.27 2.90
C LYS A 277 -13.38 8.21 3.85
N GLN A 278 -13.37 8.48 5.15
CA GLN A 278 -12.90 7.49 6.12
C GLN A 278 -13.75 6.22 6.10
N GLN A 279 -15.08 6.35 6.05
CA GLN A 279 -15.99 5.21 5.96
C GLN A 279 -15.79 4.40 4.67
N ILE A 280 -15.63 5.08 3.53
CA ILE A 280 -15.35 4.43 2.24
C ILE A 280 -14.03 3.66 2.31
N TRP A 281 -12.99 4.26 2.90
CA TRP A 281 -11.69 3.62 3.04
C TRP A 281 -11.76 2.34 3.87
N VAL A 282 -12.38 2.40 5.05
CA VAL A 282 -12.57 1.22 5.90
C VAL A 282 -13.39 0.15 5.18
N HIS A 283 -14.49 0.52 4.52
CA HIS A 283 -15.33 -0.41 3.78
C HIS A 283 -14.55 -1.14 2.67
N VAL A 284 -13.78 -0.40 1.87
CA VAL A 284 -12.95 -0.97 0.80
C VAL A 284 -11.89 -1.91 1.36
N GLN A 285 -11.24 -1.56 2.47
CA GLN A 285 -10.28 -2.46 3.12
C GLN A 285 -10.98 -3.75 3.57
N THR A 286 -12.05 -3.65 4.35
CA THR A 286 -12.79 -4.81 4.86
C THR A 286 -13.22 -5.75 3.72
N GLU A 287 -13.79 -5.19 2.64
CA GLU A 287 -14.22 -5.97 1.48
C GLU A 287 -13.02 -6.67 0.80
N LEU A 288 -11.89 -5.97 0.64
CA LEU A 288 -10.69 -6.55 0.05
C LEU A 288 -10.13 -7.71 0.88
N TYR A 289 -9.97 -7.52 2.20
CA TYR A 289 -9.44 -8.56 3.07
C TYR A 289 -10.37 -9.79 3.12
N ALA A 290 -11.69 -9.57 3.19
CA ALA A 290 -12.68 -10.63 3.12
C ALA A 290 -12.59 -11.41 1.79
N ARG A 291 -12.49 -10.72 0.66
CA ARG A 291 -12.32 -11.33 -0.67
C ARG A 291 -11.05 -12.19 -0.78
N LEU A 292 -9.98 -11.80 -0.08
CA LEU A 292 -8.72 -12.54 -0.04
C LEU A 292 -8.69 -13.67 1.00
N GLY A 293 -9.77 -13.87 1.77
CA GLY A 293 -9.81 -14.82 2.88
C GLY A 293 -8.80 -14.49 3.99
N LEU A 294 -8.46 -13.22 4.15
CA LEU A 294 -7.57 -12.74 5.20
C LEU A 294 -8.42 -12.28 6.38
N ASN A 295 -8.14 -12.82 7.57
CA ASN A 295 -8.78 -12.38 8.81
C ASN A 295 -8.17 -11.05 9.23
N TRP A 296 -8.76 -9.94 8.76
CA TRP A 296 -8.39 -8.59 9.17
C TRP A 296 -9.50 -7.97 10.00
N GLU A 297 -9.12 -7.33 11.10
CA GLU A 297 -10.00 -6.54 11.95
C GLU A 297 -9.48 -5.10 11.97
N ALA A 298 -10.38 -4.13 11.88
CA ALA A 298 -10.00 -2.73 11.97
C ALA A 298 -9.54 -2.42 13.39
N ASP A 299 -8.42 -1.70 13.53
CA ASP A 299 -8.04 -1.15 14.83
C ASP A 299 -9.19 -0.28 15.35
N GLU A 300 -9.57 -0.47 16.61
CA GLU A 300 -10.57 0.38 17.27
C GLU A 300 -10.12 1.84 17.16
N LEU A 301 -10.90 2.66 16.45
CA LEU A 301 -10.61 4.08 16.26
C LEU A 301 -10.69 4.78 17.62
N ILE A 302 -9.53 5.05 18.23
CA ILE A 302 -9.37 5.90 19.43
C ILE A 302 -9.65 7.37 19.06
#